data_AF-A0AAD9QG99-F1
#
_entry.id   AF-A0AAD9QG99-F1
#
_cell.length_a   1.000
_cell.length_b   1.000
_cell.length_c   1.000
_cell.angle_alpha   90.00
_cell.angle_beta   90.00
_cell.angle_gamma   90.00
#
_symmetry.space_group_name_H-M   'P 1'
#
loop_
_entity.id
_entity.type
_entity.pdbx_description
1 polymer ?
#
loop_
_entity_poly.entity_id
_entity_poly.type
_entity_poly.pdbx_seq_one_letter_code
_entity_poly.pdbx_strand_id
1 'polypeptide(L)'
;MTSCFHHYVFIARDVSDKYYLEITPAGWAFSIWGLIYIWQGAWILYSLTLLCRSNAPNVISPIVFVLFSLANISNGSWIICWSHEWIQICSFLLFSITFFLYGTLATSYHTLNLRTKGVNNKDFVATQVLVNNGIALYATWCSIASLLNLATAITYFHGVEQDVASTISLSILALEVVVWFFLENTILDKYVRYTLSIYPVVIWALSASINKNWNSAKRNSILSVILLALACALLFARVIIVVWREKVKKTSGKQTKTFVIA
;
A
#
# COMPACT_ATOMS: atom_id res chain seq x y z
N MET A 1 -15.23 -7.16 18.15
CA MET A 1 -14.43 -6.64 17.03
C MET A 1 -15.08 -6.86 15.66
N THR A 2 -15.70 -8.02 15.39
CA THR A 2 -16.40 -8.32 14.14
C THR A 2 -17.53 -7.35 13.80
N SER A 3 -18.38 -6.97 14.76
CA SER A 3 -19.49 -6.02 14.51
C SER A 3 -19.02 -4.63 14.06
N CYS A 4 -17.99 -4.07 14.71
CA CYS A 4 -17.44 -2.75 14.34
C CYS A 4 -16.71 -2.79 12.97
N PHE A 5 -16.01 -3.89 12.67
CA PHE A 5 -15.36 -4.10 11.38
C PHE A 5 -16.37 -4.21 10.23
N HIS A 6 -17.45 -4.97 10.44
CA HIS A 6 -18.53 -5.05 9.47
C HIS A 6 -19.12 -3.65 9.22
N HIS A 7 -19.46 -2.92 10.28
CA HIS A 7 -20.01 -1.57 10.16
C HIS A 7 -19.09 -0.61 9.40
N TYR A 8 -17.78 -0.67 9.64
CA TYR A 8 -16.79 0.13 8.90
C TYR A 8 -16.76 -0.20 7.40
N VAL A 9 -16.73 -1.48 7.06
CA VAL A 9 -16.75 -1.93 5.67
C VAL A 9 -18.07 -1.54 4.99
N PHE A 10 -19.20 -1.60 5.70
CA PHE A 10 -20.49 -1.13 5.19
C PHE A 10 -20.48 0.38 4.89
N ILE A 11 -20.04 1.22 5.83
CA ILE A 11 -19.98 2.69 5.61
C ILE A 11 -19.04 3.05 4.43
N ALA A 12 -17.89 2.37 4.33
CA ALA A 12 -16.96 2.59 3.22
C ALA A 12 -17.60 2.28 1.85
N ARG A 13 -18.42 1.22 1.79
CA ARG A 13 -19.16 0.82 0.60
C ARG A 13 -20.28 1.80 0.26
N ASP A 14 -21.15 2.12 1.21
CA ASP A 14 -22.38 2.90 0.96
C ASP A 14 -22.07 4.30 0.44
N VAL A 15 -21.11 5.00 1.04
CA VAL A 15 -20.70 6.33 0.58
C VAL A 15 -20.02 6.25 -0.79
N SER A 16 -19.23 5.20 -1.05
CA SER A 16 -18.61 4.98 -2.37
C SER A 16 -19.63 4.68 -3.46
N ASP A 17 -20.73 4.01 -3.11
CA ASP A 17 -21.84 3.73 -4.03
C ASP A 17 -22.69 4.99 -4.30
N LYS A 18 -22.85 5.87 -3.30
CA LYS A 18 -23.47 7.20 -3.48
C LYS A 18 -22.66 8.09 -4.41
N TYR A 19 -21.34 8.13 -4.23
CA TYR A 19 -20.41 8.94 -5.01
C TYR A 19 -19.72 8.14 -6.11
N TYR A 20 -20.53 7.56 -6.99
CA TYR A 20 -20.05 6.66 -8.04
C TYR A 20 -19.07 7.33 -9.02
N LEU A 21 -17.99 6.62 -9.37
CA LEU A 21 -17.03 6.91 -10.42
C LEU A 21 -16.94 5.69 -11.35
N GLU A 22 -16.58 5.88 -12.62
CA GLU A 22 -16.36 4.77 -13.56
C GLU A 22 -15.21 3.82 -13.12
N ILE A 23 -14.44 4.23 -12.11
CA ILE A 23 -13.34 3.48 -11.51
C ILE A 23 -13.62 3.02 -10.06
N THR A 24 -14.82 3.28 -9.51
CA THR A 24 -15.18 2.87 -8.14
C THR A 24 -15.13 1.34 -8.02
N PRO A 25 -14.35 0.77 -7.09
CA PRO A 25 -14.24 -0.67 -6.95
C PRO A 25 -15.54 -1.33 -6.46
N ALA A 26 -15.71 -2.62 -6.80
CA ALA A 26 -16.76 -3.47 -6.23
C ALA A 26 -16.68 -3.50 -4.69
N GLY A 27 -17.84 -3.65 -4.02
CA GLY A 27 -17.91 -3.59 -2.56
C GLY A 27 -17.01 -4.60 -1.84
N TRP A 28 -16.76 -5.77 -2.45
CA TRP A 28 -15.84 -6.75 -1.88
C TRP A 28 -14.40 -6.23 -1.74
N ALA A 29 -13.97 -5.25 -2.54
CA ALA A 29 -12.62 -4.68 -2.47
C ALA A 29 -12.27 -4.13 -1.09
N PHE A 30 -13.27 -3.54 -0.41
CA PHE A 30 -13.11 -2.93 0.91
C PHE A 30 -12.83 -3.96 2.03
N SER A 31 -12.91 -5.28 1.75
CA SER A 31 -12.46 -6.29 2.71
C SER A 31 -10.94 -6.25 2.94
N ILE A 32 -10.19 -5.59 2.07
CA ILE A 32 -8.73 -5.38 2.23
C ILE A 32 -8.39 -4.66 3.54
N TRP A 33 -9.30 -3.84 4.09
CA TRP A 33 -9.12 -3.24 5.40
C TRP A 33 -8.95 -4.27 6.52
N GLY A 34 -9.63 -5.41 6.43
CA GLY A 34 -9.45 -6.52 7.38
C GLY A 34 -8.04 -7.09 7.32
N LEU A 35 -7.53 -7.27 6.09
CA LEU A 35 -6.16 -7.70 5.88
C LEU A 35 -5.15 -6.65 6.39
N ILE A 36 -5.38 -5.37 6.10
CA ILE A 36 -4.57 -4.25 6.61
C ILE A 36 -4.48 -4.31 8.13
N TYR A 37 -5.62 -4.35 8.83
CA TYR A 37 -5.66 -4.31 10.29
C TYR A 37 -5.03 -5.55 10.93
N ILE A 38 -5.26 -6.75 10.39
CA ILE A 38 -4.61 -7.97 10.86
C ILE A 38 -3.09 -7.88 10.70
N TRP A 39 -2.62 -7.42 9.55
CA TRP A 39 -1.19 -7.29 9.29
C TRP A 39 -0.55 -6.18 10.16
N GLN A 40 -1.26 -5.07 10.37
CA GLN A 40 -0.83 -4.03 11.30
C GLN A 40 -0.68 -4.58 12.71
N GLY A 41 -1.67 -5.33 13.20
CA GLY A 41 -1.59 -6.02 14.49
C GLY A 41 -0.39 -6.98 14.56
N ALA A 42 -0.16 -7.76 13.51
CA ALA A 42 0.95 -8.72 13.48
C ALA A 42 2.33 -8.06 13.59
N TRP A 43 2.59 -6.96 12.88
CA TRP A 43 3.89 -6.29 12.99
C TRP A 43 4.04 -5.52 14.31
N ILE A 44 2.96 -4.98 14.87
CA ILE A 44 2.97 -4.36 16.21
C ILE A 44 3.31 -5.42 17.26
N LEU A 45 2.67 -6.59 17.22
CA LEU A 45 2.99 -7.70 18.12
C LEU A 45 4.45 -8.12 17.99
N TYR A 46 4.96 -8.26 16.76
CA TYR A 46 6.38 -8.51 16.52
C TYR A 46 7.26 -7.43 17.14
N SER A 47 6.91 -6.15 17.00
CA SER A 47 7.66 -5.04 17.58
C SER A 47 7.69 -5.08 19.12
N LEU A 48 6.60 -5.52 19.77
CA LEU A 48 6.56 -5.76 21.21
C LEU A 48 7.50 -6.89 21.63
N THR A 49 7.60 -7.96 20.84
CA THR A 49 8.56 -9.04 21.13
C THR A 49 10.02 -8.57 21.10
N LEU A 50 10.34 -7.57 20.27
CA LEU A 50 11.68 -6.97 20.23
C LEU A 50 11.95 -6.17 21.52
N LEU A 51 10.94 -5.50 22.09
CA LEU A 51 11.10 -4.77 23.36
C LEU A 51 11.29 -5.71 24.56
N CYS A 52 10.66 -6.88 24.55
CA CYS A 52 10.75 -7.86 25.64
C CYS A 52 12.02 -8.73 25.61
N ARG A 53 12.79 -8.71 24.51
CA ARG A 53 13.99 -9.54 24.32
C ARG A 53 15.25 -8.77 24.71
N SER A 54 16.01 -9.26 25.70
CA SER A 54 17.24 -8.61 26.17
C SER A 54 18.34 -8.45 25.10
N ASN A 55 18.37 -9.32 24.09
CA ASN A 55 19.32 -9.30 22.97
C ASN A 55 18.64 -8.99 21.63
N ALA A 56 17.54 -8.23 21.62
CA ALA A 56 16.87 -7.85 20.38
C ALA A 56 17.70 -6.87 19.56
N PRO A 57 17.74 -7.03 18.23
CA PRO A 57 18.30 -6.01 17.38
C PRO A 57 17.34 -4.81 17.34
N ASN A 58 17.88 -3.60 17.47
CA ASN A 58 17.09 -2.37 17.40
C ASN A 58 16.76 -2.02 15.94
N VAL A 59 15.90 -2.82 15.30
CA VAL A 59 15.56 -2.70 13.86
C VAL A 59 14.40 -1.74 13.58
N ILE A 60 13.62 -1.38 14.59
CA ILE A 60 12.47 -0.46 14.46
C ILE A 60 12.79 0.80 15.28
N SER A 61 12.90 1.94 14.60
CA SER A 61 13.13 3.23 15.26
C SER A 61 11.87 3.72 15.99
N PRO A 62 11.99 4.41 17.14
CA PRO A 62 10.87 5.08 17.80
C PRO A 62 10.05 6.00 16.87
N ILE A 63 10.72 6.62 15.88
CA ILE A 63 10.08 7.49 14.88
C ILE A 63 9.04 6.73 14.04
N VAL A 64 9.24 5.43 13.79
CA VAL A 64 8.27 4.57 13.09
C VAL A 64 6.94 4.57 13.83
N PHE A 65 6.96 4.46 15.17
CA PHE A 65 5.74 4.48 15.97
C PHE A 65 5.06 5.84 15.99
N VAL A 66 5.84 6.94 16.00
CA VAL A 66 5.29 8.30 15.94
C VAL A 66 4.56 8.53 14.61
N LEU A 67 5.23 8.27 13.48
CA LEU A 67 4.64 8.45 12.15
C LEU A 67 3.46 7.50 11.92
N PHE A 68 3.56 6.25 12.38
CA PHE A 68 2.45 5.31 12.31
C PHE A 68 1.27 5.76 13.18
N SER A 69 1.50 6.33 14.37
CA SER A 69 0.44 6.87 15.21
C SER A 69 -0.27 8.05 14.55
N LEU A 70 0.48 8.96 13.92
CA LEU A 70 -0.10 10.05 13.12
C LEU A 70 -0.96 9.52 11.97
N ALA A 71 -0.48 8.50 11.25
CA ALA A 71 -1.26 7.85 10.20
C ALA A 71 -2.58 7.24 10.74
N ASN A 72 -2.56 6.63 11.93
CA ASN A 72 -3.77 6.06 12.55
C ASN A 72 -4.73 7.13 13.08
N ILE A 73 -4.22 8.23 13.62
CA ILE A 73 -5.05 9.38 14.03
C ILE A 73 -5.74 9.96 12.79
N SER A 74 -5.01 10.19 11.69
CA SER A 74 -5.60 10.64 10.44
C SER A 74 -6.60 9.63 9.87
N ASN A 75 -6.35 8.32 10.01
CA ASN A 75 -7.30 7.29 9.62
C ASN A 75 -8.59 7.37 10.46
N GLY A 76 -8.50 7.45 11.79
CA GLY A 76 -9.67 7.62 12.65
C GLY A 76 -10.49 8.87 12.31
N SER A 77 -9.82 10.00 12.09
CA SER A 77 -10.46 11.24 11.64
C SER A 77 -11.13 11.06 10.27
N TRP A 78 -10.51 10.30 9.36
CA TRP A 78 -11.07 10.02 8.04
C TRP A 78 -12.38 9.23 8.16
N ILE A 79 -12.47 8.21 9.03
CA ILE A 79 -13.71 7.44 9.23
C ILE A 79 -14.86 8.36 9.65
N ILE A 80 -14.59 9.27 10.60
CA ILE A 80 -15.58 10.22 11.10
C ILE A 80 -16.02 11.16 9.98
N CYS A 81 -15.06 11.79 9.28
CA CYS A 81 -15.38 12.72 8.18
C CYS A 81 -16.12 12.03 7.04
N TRP A 82 -15.77 10.77 6.75
CA TRP A 82 -16.39 9.97 5.70
C TRP A 82 -17.85 9.63 6.05
N SER A 83 -18.15 9.34 7.32
CA SER A 83 -19.53 9.13 7.79
C SER A 83 -20.41 10.38 7.72
N HIS A 84 -19.79 11.57 7.78
CA HIS A 84 -20.47 12.85 7.57
C HIS A 84 -20.43 13.35 6.12
N GLU A 85 -19.92 12.54 5.18
CA GLU A 85 -19.78 12.88 3.77
C GLU A 85 -18.96 14.16 3.50
N TRP A 86 -18.02 14.49 4.38
CA TRP A 86 -17.11 15.63 4.19
C TRP A 86 -15.99 15.28 3.21
N ILE A 87 -16.34 15.04 1.95
CA ILE A 87 -15.46 14.45 0.92
C ILE A 87 -14.16 15.22 0.71
N GLN A 88 -14.19 16.55 0.67
CA GLN A 88 -12.98 17.36 0.48
C GLN A 88 -11.98 17.17 1.65
N ILE A 89 -12.49 17.10 2.89
CA ILE A 89 -11.67 16.83 4.08
C ILE A 89 -11.15 15.39 4.04
N CYS A 90 -11.98 14.45 3.61
CA CYS A 90 -11.58 13.04 3.46
C CYS A 90 -10.41 12.87 2.50
N SER A 91 -10.42 13.60 1.38
CA SER A 91 -9.32 13.61 0.41
C SER A 91 -8.01 14.06 1.08
N PHE A 92 -8.03 15.20 1.79
CA PHE A 92 -6.85 15.69 2.53
C PHE A 92 -6.35 14.69 3.58
N LEU A 93 -7.26 14.07 4.33
CA LEU A 93 -6.89 13.08 5.34
C LEU A 93 -6.27 11.82 4.72
N LEU A 94 -6.78 11.32 3.59
CA LEU A 94 -6.19 10.17 2.90
C LEU A 94 -4.78 10.46 2.37
N PHE A 95 -4.54 11.64 1.81
CA PHE A 95 -3.19 12.06 1.45
C PHE A 95 -2.28 12.18 2.68
N SER A 96 -2.80 12.68 3.80
CA SER A 96 -2.04 12.77 5.06
C SER A 96 -1.67 11.38 5.61
N ILE A 97 -2.60 10.42 5.59
CA ILE A 97 -2.32 9.03 5.98
C ILE A 97 -1.20 8.45 5.10
N THR A 98 -1.34 8.60 3.78
CA THR A 98 -0.36 8.10 2.81
C THR A 98 1.03 8.70 3.05
N PHE A 99 1.10 10.02 3.28
CA PHE A 99 2.33 10.73 3.59
C PHE A 99 3.01 10.19 4.86
N PHE A 100 2.27 10.04 5.95
CA PHE A 100 2.82 9.49 7.19
C PHE A 100 3.26 8.03 7.03
N LEU A 101 2.52 7.20 6.28
CA LEU A 101 2.91 5.81 6.02
C LEU A 101 4.19 5.72 5.16
N TYR A 102 4.36 6.58 4.16
CA TYR A 102 5.61 6.67 3.40
C TYR A 102 6.79 7.11 4.28
N GLY A 103 6.58 8.07 5.18
CA GLY A 103 7.58 8.43 6.19
C GLY A 103 7.95 7.25 7.10
N THR A 104 6.95 6.47 7.53
CA THR A 104 7.15 5.25 8.34
C THR A 104 7.99 4.22 7.59
N LEU A 105 7.68 3.97 6.32
CA LEU A 105 8.46 3.07 5.45
C LEU A 105 9.90 3.55 5.26
N ALA A 106 10.08 4.82 4.90
CA ALA A 106 11.41 5.41 4.71
C ALA A 106 12.28 5.26 5.97
N THR A 107 11.69 5.54 7.13
CA THR A 107 12.35 5.39 8.44
C THR A 107 12.69 3.93 8.74
N SER A 108 11.76 3.01 8.46
CA SER A 108 11.97 1.56 8.66
C SER A 108 13.11 1.05 7.78
N TYR A 109 13.08 1.36 6.48
CA TYR A 109 14.13 0.97 5.55
C TYR A 109 15.50 1.54 5.90
N HIS A 110 15.54 2.83 6.30
CA HIS A 110 16.78 3.48 6.70
C HIS A 110 17.38 2.82 7.95
N THR A 111 16.56 2.58 8.97
CA THR A 111 16.97 1.95 10.23
C THR A 111 17.50 0.54 9.98
N LEU A 112 16.77 -0.27 9.22
CA LEU A 112 17.16 -1.63 8.89
C LEU A 112 18.46 -1.66 8.09
N ASN A 113 18.62 -0.78 7.10
CA ASN A 113 19.83 -0.72 6.29
C ASN A 113 21.08 -0.35 7.11
N LEU A 114 20.97 0.61 8.04
CA LEU A 114 22.09 0.98 8.92
C LEU A 114 22.51 -0.18 9.83
N ARG A 115 21.56 -0.99 10.27
CA ARG A 115 21.78 -2.03 11.29
C ARG A 115 21.90 -3.43 10.72
N THR A 116 21.75 -3.61 9.40
CA THR A 116 21.67 -4.92 8.72
C THR A 116 22.78 -5.90 9.14
N LYS A 117 24.01 -5.43 9.38
CA LYS A 117 25.15 -6.29 9.76
C LYS A 117 25.01 -6.95 11.15
N GLY A 118 24.25 -6.34 12.05
CA GLY A 118 24.02 -6.84 13.42
C GLY A 118 22.70 -7.59 13.61
N VAL A 119 21.90 -7.74 12.55
CA VAL A 119 20.57 -8.35 12.61
C VAL A 119 20.68 -9.81 12.22
N ASN A 120 20.17 -10.70 13.06
CA ASN A 120 20.10 -12.12 12.69
C ASN A 120 19.08 -12.34 11.55
N ASN A 121 19.23 -13.45 10.83
CA ASN A 121 18.39 -13.74 9.66
C ASN A 121 16.88 -13.76 9.97
N LYS A 122 16.47 -14.26 11.14
CA LYS A 122 15.04 -14.37 11.50
C LYS A 122 14.43 -12.98 11.67
N ASP A 123 15.08 -12.11 12.43
CA ASP A 123 14.63 -10.73 12.67
C ASP A 123 14.69 -9.90 11.39
N PHE A 124 15.65 -10.16 10.49
CA PHE A 124 15.69 -9.54 9.17
C PHE A 124 14.45 -9.91 8.33
N VAL A 125 14.13 -11.20 8.20
CA VAL A 125 12.94 -11.64 7.45
C VAL A 125 11.66 -11.13 8.08
N ALA A 126 11.53 -11.25 9.41
CA ALA A 126 10.34 -10.79 10.12
C ALA A 126 10.12 -9.29 9.89
N THR A 127 11.19 -8.48 9.89
CA THR A 127 11.08 -7.05 9.59
C THR A 127 10.66 -6.81 8.14
N GLN A 128 11.19 -7.56 7.16
CA GLN A 128 10.79 -7.40 5.76
C GLN A 128 9.34 -7.82 5.52
N VAL A 129 8.94 -8.99 6.01
CA VAL A 129 7.62 -9.61 5.76
C VAL A 129 6.52 -8.95 6.59
N LEU A 130 6.73 -8.76 7.90
CA LEU A 130 5.70 -8.21 8.77
C LEU A 130 5.67 -6.68 8.70
N VAL A 131 6.80 -6.01 8.94
CA VAL A 131 6.84 -4.55 9.08
C VAL A 131 6.79 -3.88 7.71
N ASN A 132 7.78 -4.10 6.85
CA ASN A 132 7.90 -3.36 5.60
C ASN A 132 6.76 -3.68 4.62
N ASN A 133 6.46 -4.97 4.39
CA ASN A 133 5.36 -5.34 3.49
C ASN A 133 3.99 -5.00 4.08
N GLY A 134 3.80 -5.09 5.40
CA GLY A 134 2.53 -4.73 6.04
C GLY A 134 2.23 -3.24 5.96
N ILE A 135 3.24 -2.39 6.19
CA ILE A 135 3.08 -0.93 6.06
C ILE A 135 2.99 -0.53 4.58
N ALA A 136 3.73 -1.18 3.68
CA ALA A 136 3.63 -0.93 2.24
C ALA A 136 2.25 -1.30 1.68
N LEU A 137 1.67 -2.41 2.12
CA LEU A 137 0.30 -2.80 1.74
C LEU A 137 -0.69 -1.70 2.13
N TYR A 138 -0.59 -1.22 3.37
CA TYR A 138 -1.45 -0.15 3.87
C TYR A 138 -1.24 1.16 3.09
N ALA A 139 0.01 1.56 2.88
CA ALA A 139 0.35 2.77 2.14
C ALA A 139 -0.21 2.73 0.71
N THR A 140 0.00 1.63 -0.02
CA THR A 140 -0.50 1.49 -1.40
C THR A 140 -2.02 1.57 -1.48
N TRP A 141 -2.74 0.92 -0.56
CA TRP A 141 -4.19 1.02 -0.53
C TRP A 141 -4.66 2.45 -0.26
N CYS A 142 -4.01 3.15 0.68
CA CYS A 142 -4.31 4.55 0.96
C CYS A 142 -3.99 5.49 -0.20
N SER A 143 -2.93 5.23 -0.98
CA SER A 143 -2.65 5.99 -2.21
C SER A 143 -3.80 5.86 -3.21
N ILE A 144 -4.25 4.64 -3.48
CA ILE A 144 -5.38 4.38 -4.39
C ILE A 144 -6.66 5.02 -3.86
N ALA A 145 -6.95 4.87 -2.56
CA ALA A 145 -8.10 5.51 -1.93
C ALA A 145 -8.04 7.04 -2.03
N SER A 146 -6.86 7.65 -1.88
CA SER A 146 -6.64 9.09 -2.04
C SER A 146 -6.98 9.54 -3.47
N LEU A 147 -6.54 8.78 -4.48
CA LEU A 147 -6.82 9.08 -5.89
C LEU A 147 -8.30 8.91 -6.26
N LEU A 148 -8.98 7.93 -5.67
CA LEU A 148 -10.45 7.79 -5.80
C LEU A 148 -11.18 8.96 -5.13
N ASN A 149 -10.78 9.33 -3.91
CA ASN A 149 -11.39 10.46 -3.20
C ASN A 149 -11.15 11.79 -3.90
N LEU A 150 -9.96 11.98 -4.48
CA LEU A 150 -9.63 13.13 -5.31
C LEU A 150 -10.56 13.20 -6.52
N ALA A 151 -10.72 12.09 -7.26
CA ALA A 151 -11.64 12.02 -8.39
C ALA A 151 -13.09 12.33 -7.97
N THR A 152 -13.54 11.81 -6.82
CA THR A 152 -14.85 12.14 -6.27
C THR A 152 -14.96 13.64 -5.96
N ALA A 153 -13.97 14.22 -5.28
CA ALA A 153 -13.98 15.62 -4.90
C ALA A 153 -14.01 16.56 -6.12
N ILE A 154 -13.24 16.27 -7.17
CA ILE A 154 -13.23 17.12 -8.37
C ILE A 154 -14.49 16.93 -9.22
N THR A 155 -15.08 15.74 -9.25
CA THR A 155 -16.34 15.51 -9.97
C THR A 155 -17.53 16.16 -9.28
N TYR A 156 -17.74 15.87 -8.00
CA TYR A 156 -18.98 16.25 -7.32
C TYR A 156 -18.94 17.66 -6.72
N PHE A 157 -17.75 18.24 -6.47
CA PHE A 157 -17.62 19.55 -5.83
C PHE A 157 -16.92 20.61 -6.70
N HIS A 158 -16.28 20.20 -7.80
CA HIS A 158 -15.61 21.14 -8.73
C HIS A 158 -16.11 21.02 -10.18
N GLY A 159 -17.13 20.19 -10.43
CA GLY A 159 -17.80 20.10 -11.74
C GLY A 159 -16.99 19.46 -12.86
N VAL A 160 -15.90 18.76 -12.55
CA VAL A 160 -15.12 18.03 -13.56
C VAL A 160 -15.90 16.80 -14.01
N GLU A 161 -16.02 16.59 -15.32
CA GLU A 161 -16.69 15.41 -15.86
C GLU A 161 -16.11 14.11 -15.29
N GLN A 162 -16.99 13.17 -14.93
CA GLN A 162 -16.62 11.91 -14.27
C GLN A 162 -15.58 11.10 -15.07
N ASP A 163 -15.71 11.07 -16.40
CA ASP A 163 -14.77 10.39 -17.30
C ASP A 163 -13.38 11.05 -17.25
N VAL A 164 -13.32 12.38 -17.25
CA VAL A 164 -12.06 13.14 -17.14
C VAL A 164 -11.42 12.94 -15.76
N ALA A 165 -12.18 13.04 -14.68
CA ALA A 165 -11.69 12.84 -13.33
C ALA A 165 -11.14 11.42 -13.10
N SER A 166 -11.83 10.42 -13.64
CA SER A 166 -11.39 9.02 -13.61
C SER A 166 -10.10 8.82 -14.42
N THR A 167 -9.99 9.45 -15.61
CA THR A 167 -8.76 9.43 -16.41
C THR A 167 -7.58 10.07 -15.65
N ILE A 168 -7.79 11.21 -14.97
CA ILE A 168 -6.76 11.86 -14.15
C ILE A 168 -6.27 10.90 -13.05
N SER A 169 -7.20 10.31 -12.31
CA SER A 169 -6.89 9.36 -11.23
C SER A 169 -6.09 8.14 -11.72
N LEU A 170 -6.53 7.50 -12.81
CA LEU A 170 -5.82 6.37 -13.42
C LEU A 170 -4.45 6.77 -13.98
N SER A 171 -4.32 7.97 -14.54
CA SER A 171 -3.05 8.47 -15.09
C SER A 171 -2.02 8.73 -13.99
N ILE A 172 -2.46 9.28 -12.85
CA ILE A 172 -1.60 9.46 -11.67
C ILE A 172 -1.18 8.08 -11.13
N LEU A 173 -2.11 7.13 -10.98
CA LEU A 173 -1.79 5.77 -10.53
C LEU A 173 -0.79 5.08 -11.48
N ALA A 174 -0.97 5.22 -12.79
CA ALA A 174 -0.03 4.68 -13.78
C ALA A 174 1.36 5.29 -13.64
N LEU A 175 1.45 6.62 -13.47
CA LEU A 175 2.71 7.31 -13.24
C LEU A 175 3.37 6.82 -11.95
N GLU A 176 2.63 6.73 -10.84
CA GLU A 176 3.14 6.23 -9.56
C GLU A 176 3.71 4.82 -9.68
N VAL A 177 2.99 3.90 -10.34
CA VAL A 177 3.43 2.51 -10.53
C VAL A 177 4.69 2.41 -11.38
N VAL A 178 4.76 3.16 -12.49
CA VAL A 178 5.93 3.15 -13.40
C VAL A 178 7.15 3.78 -12.73
N VAL A 179 6.98 4.95 -12.10
CA VAL A 179 8.06 5.63 -11.39
C VAL A 179 8.54 4.78 -10.22
N TRP A 180 7.62 4.18 -9.46
CA TRP A 180 7.96 3.27 -8.37
C TRP A 180 8.78 2.08 -8.88
N PHE A 181 8.32 1.40 -9.94
CA PHE A 181 9.05 0.26 -10.52
C PHE A 181 10.47 0.67 -10.95
N PHE A 182 10.64 1.85 -11.56
CA PHE A 182 11.95 2.36 -11.90
C PHE A 182 12.83 2.58 -10.64
N LEU A 183 12.31 3.30 -9.64
CA LEU A 183 13.04 3.64 -8.42
C LEU A 183 13.42 2.40 -7.60
N GLU A 184 12.50 1.45 -7.41
CA GLU A 184 12.73 0.23 -6.61
C GLU A 184 13.73 -0.73 -7.24
N ASN A 185 13.97 -0.63 -8.55
CA ASN A 185 14.91 -1.48 -9.28
C ASN A 185 16.27 -0.81 -9.50
N THR A 186 16.37 0.50 -9.30
CA THR A 186 17.58 1.31 -9.50
C THR A 186 18.11 1.89 -8.18
N ILE A 187 17.59 3.04 -7.76
CA ILE A 187 18.09 3.85 -6.65
C ILE A 187 17.76 3.21 -5.29
N LEU A 188 16.54 2.69 -5.17
CA LEU A 188 15.99 2.21 -3.90
C LEU A 188 16.17 0.70 -3.68
N ASP A 189 16.69 -0.05 -4.66
CA ASP A 189 16.80 -1.53 -4.59
C ASP A 189 17.43 -2.01 -3.28
N LYS A 190 18.52 -1.37 -2.86
CA LYS A 190 19.23 -1.72 -1.62
C LYS A 190 18.32 -1.70 -0.38
N TYR A 191 17.31 -0.84 -0.38
CA TYR A 191 16.39 -0.60 0.73
C TYR A 191 15.12 -1.45 0.64
N VAL A 192 14.53 -1.52 -0.56
CA VAL A 192 13.15 -2.02 -0.76
C VAL A 192 13.08 -3.35 -1.51
N ARG A 193 14.21 -4.04 -1.72
CA ARG A 193 14.30 -5.29 -2.50
C ARG A 193 13.19 -6.30 -2.20
N TYR A 194 12.85 -6.46 -0.92
CA TYR A 194 11.92 -7.48 -0.45
C TYR A 194 10.48 -6.97 -0.26
N THR A 195 10.20 -5.74 -0.65
CA THR A 195 8.86 -5.16 -0.60
C THR A 195 8.12 -5.55 -1.88
N LEU A 196 7.13 -6.44 -1.76
CA LEU A 196 6.38 -7.00 -2.87
C LEU A 196 4.88 -6.72 -2.77
N SER A 197 4.37 -6.35 -1.61
CA SER A 197 2.94 -6.15 -1.35
C SER A 197 2.28 -5.04 -2.17
N ILE A 198 3.06 -4.15 -2.77
CA ILE A 198 2.58 -3.01 -3.58
C ILE A 198 1.76 -3.50 -4.79
N TYR A 199 2.33 -4.38 -5.62
CA TYR A 199 1.66 -4.83 -6.85
C TYR A 199 0.40 -5.66 -6.60
N PRO A 200 0.36 -6.62 -5.65
CA PRO A 200 -0.87 -7.31 -5.28
C PRO A 200 -2.01 -6.36 -4.88
N VAL A 201 -1.72 -5.25 -4.20
CA VAL A 201 -2.74 -4.25 -3.82
C VAL A 201 -3.26 -3.50 -5.04
N VAL A 202 -2.38 -3.08 -5.95
CA VAL A 202 -2.78 -2.43 -7.21
C VAL A 202 -3.63 -3.38 -8.05
N ILE A 203 -3.21 -4.65 -8.17
CA ILE A 203 -3.95 -5.71 -8.87
C ILE A 203 -5.32 -5.91 -8.22
N TRP A 204 -5.39 -6.00 -6.89
CA TRP A 204 -6.64 -6.15 -6.15
C TRP A 204 -7.62 -5.00 -6.44
N ALA A 205 -7.15 -3.76 -6.34
CA ALA A 205 -7.98 -2.57 -6.55
C ALA A 205 -8.50 -2.49 -7.99
N LEU A 206 -7.63 -2.68 -8.98
CA LEU A 206 -8.01 -2.64 -10.40
C LEU A 206 -8.93 -3.80 -10.76
N SER A 207 -8.68 -5.01 -10.25
CA SER A 207 -9.56 -6.16 -10.45
C SER A 207 -10.96 -5.88 -9.91
N ALA A 208 -11.08 -5.26 -8.74
CA ALA A 208 -12.37 -4.89 -8.19
C ALA A 208 -13.06 -3.77 -8.97
N SER A 209 -12.30 -2.81 -9.48
CA SER A 209 -12.83 -1.75 -10.34
C SER A 209 -13.39 -2.30 -11.65
N ILE A 210 -12.63 -3.16 -12.33
CA ILE A 210 -13.05 -3.81 -13.57
C ILE A 210 -14.24 -4.73 -13.32
N ASN A 211 -14.25 -5.48 -12.22
CA ASN A 211 -15.36 -6.36 -11.86
C ASN A 211 -16.69 -5.62 -11.74
N LYS A 212 -16.69 -4.36 -11.27
CA LYS A 212 -17.90 -3.53 -11.16
C LYS A 212 -18.22 -2.79 -12.47
N ASN A 213 -17.20 -2.26 -13.15
CA ASN A 213 -17.38 -1.21 -14.18
C ASN A 213 -16.92 -1.61 -15.59
N TRP A 214 -16.78 -2.91 -15.88
CA TRP A 214 -16.32 -3.35 -17.20
C TRP A 214 -17.25 -2.91 -18.33
N ASN A 215 -16.70 -2.18 -19.30
CA ASN A 215 -17.37 -1.78 -20.52
C ASN A 215 -16.34 -1.54 -21.63
N SER A 216 -16.37 -2.37 -22.69
CA SER A 216 -15.41 -2.32 -23.79
C SER A 216 -15.46 -1.05 -24.64
N ALA A 217 -16.53 -0.25 -24.54
CA ALA A 217 -16.65 1.02 -25.25
C ALA A 217 -16.11 2.22 -24.44
N LYS A 218 -15.76 2.02 -23.15
CA LYS A 218 -15.39 3.11 -22.24
C LYS A 218 -13.88 3.20 -22.06
N ARG A 219 -13.34 4.42 -22.26
CA ARG A 219 -11.91 4.75 -22.11
C ARG A 219 -11.33 4.29 -20.77
N ASN A 220 -11.94 4.68 -19.65
CA ASN A 220 -11.41 4.36 -18.31
C ASN A 220 -11.44 2.86 -18.01
N SER A 221 -12.39 2.12 -18.59
CA SER A 221 -12.45 0.66 -18.47
C SER A 221 -11.26 0.00 -19.17
N ILE A 222 -10.95 0.45 -20.39
CA ILE A 222 -9.77 0.00 -21.15
C ILE A 222 -8.47 0.38 -20.42
N LEU A 223 -8.35 1.63 -19.95
CA LEU A 223 -7.19 2.09 -19.19
C LEU A 223 -6.98 1.26 -17.91
N SER A 224 -8.05 0.92 -17.20
CA SER A 224 -7.99 0.07 -16.00
C SER A 224 -7.47 -1.33 -16.33
N VAL A 225 -7.89 -1.95 -17.44
CA VAL A 225 -7.40 -3.26 -17.89
C VAL A 225 -5.92 -3.19 -18.30
N ILE A 226 -5.52 -2.16 -19.04
CA ILE A 226 -4.11 -1.96 -19.42
C ILE A 226 -3.25 -1.83 -18.16
N LEU A 227 -3.70 -1.03 -17.19
CA LEU A 227 -2.97 -0.82 -15.94
C LEU A 227 -2.93 -2.09 -15.08
N LEU A 228 -3.99 -2.90 -15.08
CA LEU A 228 -4.02 -4.21 -14.42
C LEU A 228 -2.99 -5.15 -15.06
N ALA A 229 -2.97 -5.25 -16.39
CA ALA A 229 -2.01 -6.06 -17.12
C ALA A 229 -0.57 -5.61 -16.85
N LEU A 230 -0.34 -4.29 -16.83
CA LEU A 230 0.95 -3.72 -16.44
C LEU A 230 1.33 -4.12 -15.01
N ALA A 231 0.44 -3.96 -14.03
CA ALA A 231 0.72 -4.32 -12.64
C ALA A 231 1.07 -5.82 -12.47
N CYS A 232 0.37 -6.71 -13.19
CA CYS A 232 0.70 -8.14 -13.22
C CYS A 232 2.08 -8.41 -13.84
N ALA A 233 2.40 -7.77 -14.97
CA ALA A 233 3.70 -7.90 -15.63
C ALA A 233 4.84 -7.38 -14.75
N LEU A 234 4.65 -6.24 -14.08
CA LEU A 234 5.63 -5.66 -13.17
C LEU A 234 5.84 -6.52 -11.93
N LEU A 235 4.78 -7.11 -11.35
CA LEU A 235 4.92 -8.08 -10.26
C LEU A 235 5.76 -9.28 -10.69
N PHE A 236 5.45 -9.87 -11.84
CA PHE A 236 6.19 -11.01 -12.38
C PHE A 236 7.66 -10.66 -12.61
N ALA A 237 7.93 -9.53 -13.26
CA ALA A 237 9.29 -9.01 -13.47
C ALA A 237 10.01 -8.78 -12.13
N ARG A 238 9.32 -8.20 -11.15
CA ARG A 238 9.88 -7.92 -9.82
C ARG A 238 10.29 -9.21 -9.10
N VAL A 239 9.44 -10.24 -9.11
CA VAL A 239 9.78 -11.54 -8.51
C VAL A 239 11.01 -12.14 -9.19
N ILE A 240 11.08 -12.11 -10.52
CA ILE A 240 12.25 -12.60 -11.27
C ILE A 240 13.51 -11.83 -10.88
N ILE A 241 13.46 -10.49 -10.89
CA ILE A 241 14.60 -9.63 -10.56
C ILE A 241 15.10 -9.91 -9.15
N VAL A 242 14.21 -10.02 -8.16
CA VAL A 242 14.57 -10.29 -6.77
C VAL A 242 15.22 -11.67 -6.64
N VAL A 243 14.63 -12.71 -7.22
CA VAL A 243 15.19 -14.07 -7.19
C VAL A 243 16.55 -14.14 -7.89
N TRP A 244 16.68 -13.49 -9.05
CA TRP A 244 17.92 -13.45 -9.81
C TRP A 244 19.04 -12.72 -9.05
N ARG A 245 18.76 -11.53 -8.49
CA ARG A 245 19.73 -10.75 -7.69
C ARG A 245 20.21 -11.52 -6.46
N GLU A 246 19.32 -12.28 -5.82
CA GLU A 246 19.70 -13.12 -4.68
C GLU A 246 20.55 -14.33 -5.10
N LYS A 247 20.30 -14.93 -6.27
CA LYS A 247 21.17 -15.99 -6.82
C LYS A 247 22.56 -15.46 -7.14
N VAL A 248 22.67 -14.32 -7.85
CA VAL A 248 23.96 -13.70 -8.19
C VAL A 248 24.76 -13.35 -6.93
N LYS A 249 24.10 -12.78 -5.91
CA LYS A 249 24.74 -12.45 -4.63
C LYS A 249 25.35 -13.68 -3.94
N LYS A 250 24.69 -14.85 -4.01
CA LYS A 250 25.20 -16.12 -3.48
C LYS A 250 26.42 -16.61 -4.26
N THR A 251 26.40 -16.54 -5.59
CA THR A 251 27.49 -17.04 -6.44
C THR A 251 28.75 -16.18 -6.37
N SER A 252 28.63 -14.85 -6.21
CA SER A 252 29.79 -13.93 -6.15
C SER A 252 30.56 -13.95 -4.81
N GLY A 253 30.36 -14.95 -3.93
CA GLY A 253 31.13 -15.10 -2.69
C GLY A 253 30.91 -14.03 -1.62
N LYS A 254 30.06 -13.01 -1.87
CA LYS A 254 29.53 -12.09 -0.84
C LYS A 254 28.49 -12.84 -0.01
N GLN A 255 28.94 -13.79 0.82
CA GLN A 255 28.09 -14.51 1.75
C GLN A 255 27.41 -13.53 2.71
N THR A 256 26.15 -13.23 2.45
CA THR A 256 25.17 -13.00 3.52
C THR A 256 24.09 -14.04 3.30
N LYS A 257 23.99 -14.96 4.26
CA LYS A 257 23.23 -16.21 4.21
C LYS A 257 21.80 -16.04 3.68
N THR A 258 21.56 -16.64 2.52
CA THR A 258 20.34 -17.22 1.93
C THR A 258 18.96 -16.65 2.28
N PHE A 259 18.21 -16.25 1.24
CA PHE A 259 16.76 -16.45 1.21
C PHE A 259 16.27 -17.17 -0.06
N VAL A 260 15.34 -18.09 0.15
CA VAL A 260 14.36 -18.65 -0.78
C VAL A 260 13.04 -18.41 -0.05
N ILE A 261 12.17 -17.58 -0.59
CA ILE A 261 10.77 -17.53 -0.19
C ILE A 261 10.12 -18.60 -1.08
N ALA A 262 9.83 -19.75 -0.47
CA ALA A 262 9.00 -20.80 -1.06
C ALA A 262 7.58 -20.64 -0.53
#